data_AF-A0A5E4L7N9-F1
#
_entry.id   AF-A0A5E4L7N9-F1
#
_cell.length_a   1.000
_cell.length_b   1.000
_cell.length_c   1.000
_cell.angle_alpha   90.00
_cell.angle_beta   90.00
_cell.angle_gamma   90.00
#
_symmetry.space_group_name_H-M   'P 1'
#
loop_
_entity.id
_entity.type
_entity.pdbx_description
1 polymer ?
#
loop_
_entity_poly.entity_id
_entity_poly.type
_entity_poly.pdbx_seq_one_letter_code
_entity_poly.pdbx_strand_id
1 'polypeptide(L)'
;MQPEDIERELVISTLRKIYWIEARMEELLLWETLIESGGEAKQALDTLIRDSEKHRILIGDWLNRLGIKLPESPPAGLSTKAFDFSGKELPEMWKEILKYEILMKGQYENLLDAECEPGIRSLIPKEKEREEFVSHIKELINTESTHMELCRQSMGAFRRIIGK
;
A
#
# COMPACT_ATOMS: atom_id res chain seq x y z
N MET A 1 12.54 -13.56 -24.54
CA MET A 1 11.37 -13.05 -23.81
C MET A 1 10.56 -12.27 -24.82
N GLN A 2 9.35 -12.71 -25.11
CA GLN A 2 8.44 -12.00 -26.02
C GLN A 2 7.92 -10.73 -25.31
N PRO A 3 7.43 -9.71 -26.04
CA PRO A 3 6.87 -8.51 -25.41
C PRO A 3 5.77 -8.81 -24.38
N GLU A 4 4.90 -9.79 -24.67
CA GLU A 4 3.84 -10.24 -23.75
C GLU A 4 4.37 -10.83 -22.44
N ASP A 5 5.57 -11.45 -22.47
CA ASP A 5 6.23 -11.95 -21.26
C ASP A 5 6.71 -10.78 -20.38
N ILE A 6 7.14 -9.66 -20.99
CA ILE A 6 7.63 -8.48 -20.27
C ILE A 6 6.46 -7.81 -19.54
N GLU A 7 5.36 -7.55 -20.23
CA GLU A 7 4.18 -6.91 -19.63
C GLU A 7 3.60 -7.74 -18.49
N ARG A 8 3.58 -9.06 -18.66
CA ARG A 8 3.19 -10.01 -17.61
C ARG A 8 4.11 -9.88 -16.39
N GLU A 9 5.43 -9.91 -16.59
CA GLU A 9 6.40 -9.82 -15.50
C GLU A 9 6.38 -8.46 -14.80
N LEU A 10 6.06 -7.36 -15.50
CA LEU A 10 5.88 -6.05 -14.89
C LEU A 10 4.73 -6.06 -13.88
N VAL A 11 3.56 -6.59 -14.26
CA VAL A 11 2.40 -6.71 -13.36
C VAL A 11 2.70 -7.64 -12.18
N ILE A 12 3.34 -8.78 -12.43
CA ILE A 12 3.77 -9.70 -11.36
C ILE A 12 4.71 -9.00 -10.38
N SER A 13 5.71 -8.28 -10.90
CA SER A 13 6.68 -7.53 -10.10
C SER A 13 6.01 -6.49 -9.22
N THR A 14 5.06 -5.72 -9.79
CA THR A 14 4.28 -4.71 -9.07
C THR A 14 3.44 -5.34 -7.96
N LEU A 15 2.68 -6.41 -8.26
CA LEU A 15 1.87 -7.10 -7.25
C LEU A 15 2.70 -7.67 -6.10
N ARG A 16 3.87 -8.24 -6.38
CA ARG A 16 4.77 -8.75 -5.34
C ARG A 16 5.34 -7.62 -4.47
N LYS A 17 5.64 -6.46 -5.06
CA LYS A 17 6.09 -5.27 -4.31
C LYS A 17 5.00 -4.72 -3.43
N ILE A 18 3.79 -4.54 -3.95
CA ILE A 18 2.61 -4.12 -3.19
C ILE A 18 2.41 -5.06 -2.00
N TYR A 19 2.33 -6.37 -2.24
CA TYR A 19 2.18 -7.34 -1.16
C TYR A 19 3.28 -7.21 -0.10
N TRP A 20 4.54 -7.04 -0.52
CA TRP A 20 5.66 -6.91 0.43
C TRP A 20 5.58 -5.63 1.25
N ILE A 21 5.20 -4.51 0.64
CA ILE A 21 5.11 -3.23 1.34
C ILE A 21 4.01 -3.31 2.41
N GLU A 22 2.81 -3.73 2.02
CA GLU A 22 1.67 -3.96 2.93
C GLU A 22 2.06 -4.94 4.05
N ALA A 23 2.61 -6.11 3.70
CA ALA A 23 2.88 -7.19 4.66
C ALA A 23 4.05 -6.96 5.61
N ARG A 24 4.92 -5.99 5.32
CA ARG A 24 6.18 -5.84 6.06
C ARG A 24 6.47 -4.40 6.35
N MET A 25 6.61 -3.56 5.33
CA MET A 25 7.14 -2.22 5.51
C MET A 25 6.12 -1.33 6.22
N GLU A 26 4.87 -1.33 5.76
CA GLU A 26 3.80 -0.53 6.34
C GLU A 26 3.36 -1.07 7.69
N GLU A 27 3.16 -2.39 7.83
CA GLU A 27 2.88 -2.98 9.15
C GLU A 27 3.96 -2.62 10.18
N LEU A 28 5.25 -2.81 9.87
CA LEU A 28 6.33 -2.46 10.81
C LEU A 28 6.30 -0.96 11.17
N LEU A 29 6.09 -0.10 10.18
CA LEU A 29 5.98 1.35 10.36
C LEU A 29 4.84 1.74 11.32
N LEU A 30 3.67 1.14 11.13
CA LEU A 30 2.48 1.42 11.93
C LEU A 30 2.62 0.90 13.37
N TRP A 31 3.14 -0.32 13.55
CA TRP A 31 3.39 -0.90 14.87
C TRP A 31 4.47 -0.12 15.65
N GLU A 32 5.56 0.27 14.99
CA GLU A 32 6.60 1.08 15.62
C GLU A 32 6.05 2.44 16.07
N THR A 33 5.22 3.09 15.24
CA THR A 33 4.54 4.33 15.61
C THR A 33 3.63 4.14 16.81
N LEU A 34 2.90 3.03 16.88
CA LEU A 34 2.00 2.74 17.99
C LEU A 34 2.78 2.54 19.31
N ILE A 35 3.92 1.86 19.25
CA ILE A 35 4.80 1.63 20.40
C ILE A 35 5.37 2.97 20.89
N GLU A 36 6.01 3.74 20.02
CA GLU A 36 6.71 4.97 20.40
C GLU A 36 5.75 6.07 20.85
N SER A 37 4.56 6.15 20.25
CA SER A 37 3.53 7.15 20.64
C SER A 37 2.90 6.90 22.01
N GLY A 38 3.23 5.80 22.70
CA GLY A 38 2.65 5.46 24.01
C GLY A 38 1.11 5.31 23.99
N GLY A 39 0.52 5.09 22.81
CA GLY A 39 -0.92 4.97 22.61
C GLY A 39 -1.68 6.29 22.38
N GLU A 40 -1.02 7.45 22.30
CA GLU A 40 -1.67 8.75 22.07
C GLU A 40 -2.49 8.81 20.77
N ALA A 41 -2.13 8.00 19.77
CA ALA A 41 -2.78 7.93 18.47
C ALA A 41 -3.46 6.58 18.19
N LYS A 42 -3.71 5.79 19.24
CA LYS A 42 -4.10 4.38 19.13
C LYS A 42 -5.28 4.14 18.19
N GLN A 43 -6.36 4.92 18.29
CA GLN A 43 -7.57 4.67 17.47
C GLN A 43 -7.30 4.84 15.97
N ALA A 44 -6.52 5.85 15.58
CA ALA A 44 -6.17 6.09 14.18
C ALA A 44 -5.23 4.99 13.67
N LEU A 45 -4.21 4.63 14.46
CA LEU A 45 -3.25 3.57 14.12
C LEU A 45 -3.92 2.19 14.04
N ASP A 46 -4.81 1.84 14.97
CA ASP A 46 -5.60 0.60 14.93
C ASP A 46 -6.42 0.49 13.63
N THR A 47 -6.90 1.63 13.12
CA THR A 47 -7.65 1.67 11.86
C THR A 47 -6.74 1.37 10.68
N LEU A 48 -5.59 2.04 10.59
CA LEU A 48 -4.61 1.80 9.53
C LEU A 48 -4.06 0.37 9.56
N ILE A 49 -3.68 -0.14 10.73
CA ILE A 49 -3.16 -1.50 10.89
C ILE A 49 -4.18 -2.53 10.39
N ARG A 50 -5.45 -2.40 10.81
CA ARG A 50 -6.50 -3.33 10.39
C ARG A 50 -6.77 -3.26 8.89
N ASP A 51 -6.73 -2.08 8.29
CA ASP A 51 -7.04 -1.91 6.88
C ASP A 51 -5.87 -2.35 5.99
N SER A 52 -4.61 -2.05 6.36
CA SER A 52 -3.41 -2.59 5.69
C SER A 52 -3.37 -4.13 5.76
N GLU A 53 -3.77 -4.74 6.89
CA GLU A 53 -3.92 -6.19 6.98
C GLU A 53 -4.95 -6.74 5.97
N LYS A 54 -6.07 -6.04 5.74
CA LYS A 54 -7.04 -6.44 4.70
C LYS A 54 -6.47 -6.27 3.30
N HIS A 55 -5.71 -5.19 3.05
CA HIS A 55 -5.06 -4.96 1.76
C HIS A 55 -4.08 -6.08 1.44
N ARG A 56 -3.22 -6.43 2.41
CA ARG A 56 -2.31 -7.56 2.34
C ARG A 56 -3.02 -8.87 2.02
N ILE A 57 -4.11 -9.18 2.72
CA ILE A 57 -4.91 -10.39 2.49
C ILE A 57 -5.46 -10.40 1.06
N LEU A 58 -6.07 -9.29 0.63
CA LEU A 58 -6.65 -9.17 -0.71
C LEU A 58 -5.62 -9.34 -1.83
N ILE A 59 -4.46 -8.70 -1.73
CA ILE A 59 -3.38 -8.84 -2.71
C ILE A 59 -2.76 -10.23 -2.66
N GLY A 60 -2.63 -10.82 -1.47
CA GLY A 60 -2.19 -12.20 -1.29
C GLY A 60 -3.12 -13.19 -1.99
N ASP A 61 -4.42 -13.00 -1.86
CA ASP A 61 -5.43 -13.82 -2.54
C ASP A 61 -5.34 -13.69 -4.06
N TRP A 62 -5.11 -12.49 -4.60
CA TRP A 62 -4.86 -12.31 -6.03
C TRP A 62 -3.59 -13.01 -6.50
N LEU A 63 -2.46 -12.85 -5.79
CA LEU A 63 -1.22 -13.58 -6.10
C LEU A 63 -1.45 -15.09 -6.13
N ASN A 64 -2.17 -15.63 -5.13
CA ASN A 64 -2.50 -17.05 -5.06
C ASN A 64 -3.40 -17.51 -6.21
N ARG A 65 -4.46 -16.76 -6.55
CA ARG A 65 -5.36 -17.04 -7.69
C ARG A 65 -4.61 -17.09 -9.02
N LEU A 66 -3.58 -16.24 -9.16
CA LEU A 66 -2.73 -16.16 -10.34
C LEU A 66 -1.61 -17.21 -10.36
N GLY A 67 -1.49 -18.05 -9.32
CA GLY A 67 -0.40 -19.01 -9.17
C GLY A 67 0.97 -18.36 -8.95
N ILE A 68 1.00 -17.10 -8.50
CA ILE A 68 2.22 -16.34 -8.23
C ILE A 68 2.60 -16.58 -6.77
N LYS A 69 3.85 -16.99 -6.53
CA LYS A 69 4.35 -17.17 -5.17
C LYS A 69 4.48 -15.83 -4.44
N LEU A 70 3.94 -15.78 -3.24
CA LEU A 70 4.17 -14.68 -2.29
C LEU A 70 5.68 -14.50 -2.08
N PRO A 71 6.20 -13.26 -2.06
CA PRO A 71 7.61 -13.03 -1.80
C PRO A 71 7.99 -13.41 -0.37
N GLU A 72 9.00 -14.27 -0.22
CA GLU A 72 9.61 -14.63 1.08
C GLU A 72 10.75 -13.67 1.47
N SER A 73 11.23 -12.89 0.51
CA SER A 73 12.28 -11.89 0.65
C SER A 73 11.88 -10.59 -0.06
N PRO A 74 12.50 -9.44 0.27
CA PRO A 74 12.21 -8.17 -0.40
C PRO A 74 12.29 -8.30 -1.93
N PRO A 75 11.23 -7.96 -2.67
CA PRO A 75 11.28 -7.84 -4.12
C PRO A 75 12.35 -6.85 -4.59
N ALA A 76 12.89 -7.07 -5.78
CA ALA A 76 13.94 -6.22 -6.35
C ALA A 76 13.52 -4.74 -6.40
N GLY A 77 14.42 -3.86 -5.96
CA GLY A 77 14.18 -2.41 -5.91
C GLY A 77 13.53 -1.92 -4.61
N LEU A 78 13.14 -2.79 -3.69
CA LEU A 78 12.74 -2.41 -2.34
C LEU A 78 13.91 -2.54 -1.36
N SER A 79 14.11 -1.52 -0.52
CA SER A 79 15.13 -1.57 0.53
C SER A 79 14.62 -2.31 1.76
N THR A 80 15.52 -2.98 2.47
CA THR A 80 15.27 -3.41 3.84
C THR A 80 15.42 -2.20 4.76
N LYS A 81 14.30 -1.58 5.12
CA LYS A 81 14.29 -0.45 6.04
C LYS A 81 13.91 -0.94 7.44
N ALA A 82 14.66 -0.51 8.44
CA ALA A 82 14.22 -0.53 9.82
C ALA A 82 13.66 0.86 10.16
N PHE A 83 12.52 0.90 10.84
CA PHE A 83 11.99 2.14 11.40
C PHE A 83 12.47 2.24 12.84
N ASP A 84 13.12 3.35 13.16
CA ASP A 84 13.50 3.70 14.53
C ASP A 84 12.94 5.08 14.78
N PHE A 85 11.94 5.13 15.65
CA PHE A 85 11.24 6.36 16.01
C PHE A 85 11.62 6.87 17.40
N SER A 86 12.64 6.28 18.03
CA SER A 86 13.14 6.72 19.32
C SER A 86 13.35 8.23 19.37
N GLY A 87 12.57 8.91 20.22
CA GLY A 87 12.66 10.36 20.44
C GLY A 87 12.15 11.22 19.28
N LYS A 88 11.34 10.65 18.37
CA LYS A 88 10.59 11.42 17.38
C LYS A 88 9.28 11.92 17.94
N GLU A 89 8.88 13.10 17.50
CA GLU A 89 7.56 13.64 17.82
C GLU A 89 6.49 12.94 16.97
N LEU A 90 5.29 12.78 17.53
CA LEU A 90 4.17 12.11 16.86
C LEU A 90 3.85 12.62 15.44
N PRO A 91 3.87 13.94 15.16
CA PRO A 91 3.69 14.44 13.80
C PRO A 91 4.78 13.97 12.81
N GLU A 92 6.01 13.72 13.26
CA GLU A 92 7.08 13.21 12.41
C GLU A 92 6.84 11.75 12.03
N MET A 93 6.33 10.94 12.97
CA MET A 93 5.95 9.55 12.71
C MET A 93 4.78 9.48 11.72
N TRP A 94 3.73 10.30 11.92
CA TRP A 94 2.62 10.41 10.97
C TRP A 94 3.05 10.86 9.57
N LYS A 95 4.07 11.71 9.48
CA LYS A 95 4.65 12.11 8.19
C LYS A 95 5.35 10.95 7.48
N GLU A 96 5.98 10.04 8.22
CA GLU A 96 6.56 8.82 7.63
C GLU A 96 5.46 7.86 7.16
N ILE A 97 4.39 7.66 7.95
CA ILE A 97 3.21 6.88 7.54
C ILE A 97 2.65 7.44 6.22
N LEU A 98 2.36 8.74 6.16
CA LEU A 98 1.82 9.38 4.95
C LEU A 98 2.64 9.12 3.67
N LYS A 99 3.97 8.97 3.78
CA LYS A 99 4.81 8.66 2.61
C LYS A 99 4.51 7.27 2.04
N TYR A 100 4.21 6.31 2.90
CA TYR A 100 3.85 4.94 2.49
C TYR A 100 2.45 4.89 1.90
N GLU A 101 1.48 5.58 2.50
CA GLU A 101 0.12 5.72 1.94
C GLU A 101 0.16 6.35 0.53
N ILE A 102 0.99 7.38 0.33
CA ILE A 102 1.20 7.98 -1.01
C ILE A 102 1.84 6.99 -1.98
N LEU A 103 2.85 6.24 -1.51
CA LEU A 103 3.52 5.23 -2.32
C LEU A 103 2.55 4.13 -2.74
N MET A 104 1.78 3.58 -1.80
CA MET A 104 0.86 2.48 -2.01
C MET A 104 -0.30 2.88 -2.92
N LYS A 105 -0.92 4.03 -2.67
CA LYS A 105 -1.88 4.61 -3.62
C LYS A 105 -1.32 4.68 -5.04
N GLY A 106 -0.11 5.19 -5.19
CA GLY A 106 0.56 5.28 -6.50
C GLY A 106 0.81 3.91 -7.13
N GLN A 107 1.19 2.89 -6.36
CA GLN A 107 1.35 1.52 -6.89
C GLN A 107 0.02 0.92 -7.35
N TYR A 108 -1.07 1.17 -6.63
CA TYR A 108 -2.40 0.73 -7.04
C TYR A 108 -2.89 1.46 -8.30
N GLU A 109 -2.62 2.77 -8.42
CA GLU A 109 -2.92 3.54 -9.63
C GLU A 109 -2.15 3.00 -10.83
N ASN A 110 -0.85 2.70 -10.68
CA ASN A 110 -0.03 2.13 -11.74
C ASN A 110 -0.58 0.80 -12.28
N LEU A 111 -1.23 -0.02 -11.44
CA LEU A 111 -1.87 -1.26 -11.90
C LEU A 111 -3.07 -1.00 -12.83
N LEU A 112 -3.66 0.19 -12.80
CA LEU A 112 -4.78 0.56 -13.66
C LEU A 112 -4.33 1.35 -14.90
N ASP A 113 -3.05 1.67 -15.01
CA ASP A 113 -2.51 2.38 -16.17
C ASP A 113 -2.49 1.50 -17.42
N ALA A 114 -2.55 2.16 -18.59
CA ALA A 114 -2.59 1.51 -19.89
C ALA A 114 -1.40 0.58 -20.14
N GLU A 115 -0.23 0.86 -19.53
CA GLU A 115 0.96 0.03 -19.61
C GLU A 115 0.76 -1.34 -18.94
N CYS A 116 -0.03 -1.43 -17.87
CA CYS A 116 -0.32 -2.69 -17.18
C CYS A 116 -1.44 -3.50 -17.83
N GLU A 117 -2.28 -2.90 -18.69
CA GLU A 117 -3.45 -3.55 -19.29
C GLU A 117 -3.10 -4.85 -20.03
N PRO A 118 -2.08 -4.91 -20.90
CA PRO A 118 -1.73 -6.14 -21.61
C PRO A 118 -1.29 -7.26 -20.65
N GLY A 119 -0.49 -6.91 -19.63
CA GLY A 119 -0.05 -7.84 -18.60
C GLY A 119 -1.21 -8.40 -17.79
N ILE A 120 -2.16 -7.55 -17.40
CA ILE A 120 -3.38 -7.95 -16.68
C ILE A 120 -4.25 -8.85 -17.55
N ARG A 121 -4.45 -8.53 -18.84
CA ARG A 121 -5.22 -9.39 -19.77
C ARG A 121 -4.57 -10.77 -19.96
N SER A 122 -3.24 -10.82 -19.98
CA SER A 122 -2.48 -12.07 -20.05
C SER A 122 -2.57 -12.90 -18.75
N LEU A 123 -2.53 -12.24 -17.58
CA LEU A 123 -2.62 -12.90 -16.28
C LEU A 123 -4.03 -13.36 -15.92
N ILE A 124 -5.03 -12.56 -16.29
CA ILE A 124 -6.44 -12.78 -15.98
C ILE A 124 -7.22 -12.82 -17.31
N PRO A 125 -7.29 -13.99 -17.99
CA PRO A 125 -7.89 -14.07 -19.33
C PRO A 125 -9.41 -13.87 -19.35
N LYS A 126 -10.08 -14.10 -18.22
CA LYS A 126 -11.54 -13.99 -18.11
C LYS A 126 -11.95 -12.56 -17.75
N GLU A 127 -12.85 -11.98 -18.55
CA GLU A 127 -13.33 -10.60 -18.36
C GLU A 127 -13.90 -10.36 -16.95
N LYS A 128 -14.79 -11.22 -16.48
CA LYS A 128 -15.40 -11.07 -15.15
C LYS A 128 -14.37 -11.02 -14.02
N GLU A 129 -13.31 -11.82 -14.10
CA GLU A 129 -12.24 -11.82 -13.10
C GLU A 129 -11.37 -10.56 -13.22
N ARG A 130 -11.21 -9.98 -14.41
CA ARG A 130 -10.55 -8.67 -14.60
C ARG A 130 -11.38 -7.54 -14.02
N GLU A 131 -12.68 -7.52 -14.28
CA GLU A 131 -13.59 -6.52 -13.71
C GLU A 131 -13.54 -6.54 -12.19
N GLU A 132 -13.53 -7.74 -11.60
CA GLU A 132 -13.35 -7.94 -10.15
C GLU A 132 -12.00 -7.41 -9.67
N PHE A 133 -10.90 -7.74 -10.35
CA PHE A 133 -9.56 -7.23 -10.02
C PHE A 133 -9.53 -5.70 -10.05
N VAL A 134 -10.00 -5.09 -11.13
CA VAL A 134 -10.04 -3.63 -11.29
C VAL A 134 -10.92 -2.97 -10.22
N SER A 135 -12.05 -3.58 -9.85
CA SER A 135 -12.91 -3.07 -8.77
C SER A 135 -12.15 -3.06 -7.44
N HIS A 136 -11.51 -4.17 -7.09
CA HIS A 136 -10.71 -4.27 -5.87
C HIS A 136 -9.56 -3.26 -5.83
N ILE A 137 -8.83 -3.07 -6.93
CA ILE A 137 -7.75 -2.08 -6.99
C ILE A 137 -8.29 -0.64 -6.81
N LYS A 138 -9.46 -0.32 -7.39
CA LYS A 138 -10.10 1.00 -7.18
C LYS A 138 -10.54 1.22 -5.74
N GLU A 139 -11.04 0.18 -5.08
CA GLU A 139 -11.37 0.25 -3.65
C GLU A 139 -10.12 0.52 -2.81
N LEU A 140 -9.00 -0.15 -3.09
CA LEU A 140 -7.72 0.11 -2.43
C LEU A 140 -7.29 1.57 -2.60
N ILE A 141 -7.28 2.11 -3.82
CA ILE A 141 -6.94 3.53 -4.09
C ILE A 141 -7.79 4.50 -3.25
N ASN A 142 -9.08 4.21 -3.09
CA ASN A 142 -9.99 5.03 -2.29
C ASN A 142 -9.68 4.91 -0.78
N THR A 143 -9.35 3.72 -0.31
CA THR A 143 -8.95 3.48 1.08
C THR A 143 -7.66 4.22 1.41
N GLU A 144 -6.62 4.11 0.58
CA GLU A 144 -5.36 4.84 0.72
C GLU A 144 -5.59 6.37 0.75
N SER A 145 -6.49 6.88 -0.09
CA SER A 145 -6.85 8.30 -0.08
C SER A 145 -7.46 8.75 1.26
N THR A 146 -8.22 7.87 1.90
CA THR A 146 -8.79 8.10 3.23
C THR A 146 -7.72 8.03 4.31
N HIS A 147 -6.81 7.07 4.23
CA HIS A 147 -5.67 6.92 5.13
C HIS A 147 -4.72 8.12 5.06
N MET A 148 -4.44 8.62 3.85
CA MET A 148 -3.68 9.86 3.64
C MET A 148 -4.32 11.07 4.34
N GLU A 149 -5.65 11.20 4.28
CA GLU A 149 -6.35 12.28 4.97
C GLU A 149 -6.30 12.13 6.50
N LEU A 150 -6.46 10.90 7.00
CA LEU A 150 -6.29 10.59 8.43
C LEU A 150 -4.88 10.99 8.92
N CYS A 151 -3.84 10.67 8.15
CA CYS A 151 -2.47 11.08 8.48
C CYS A 151 -2.31 12.60 8.52
N ARG A 152 -2.88 13.33 7.54
CA ARG A 152 -2.82 14.80 7.52
C ARG A 152 -3.51 15.43 8.73
N GLN A 153 -4.68 14.92 9.08
CA GLN A 153 -5.41 15.38 10.27
C GLN A 153 -4.61 15.11 11.55
N SER A 154 -3.99 13.93 11.65
CA SER A 154 -3.19 13.52 12.80
C SER A 154 -1.89 14.31 12.98
N MET A 155 -1.35 14.89 11.90
CA MET A 155 -0.24 15.87 11.98
C MET A 155 -0.69 17.29 12.40
N GLY A 156 -1.99 17.52 12.62
CA GLY A 156 -2.54 18.86 12.88
C GLY A 156 -2.64 19.73 11.63
N ALA A 157 -2.57 19.15 10.43
CA ALA A 157 -2.63 19.89 9.18
C ALA A 157 -4.08 20.18 8.74
N PHE A 158 -4.90 20.86 9.56
CA PHE A 158 -6.04 21.65 9.05
C PHE A 158 -6.41 22.86 9.92
N ARG A 159 -6.50 24.02 9.24
CA ARG A 159 -6.90 25.38 9.64
C ARG A 159 -5.87 26.26 10.37
N ARG A 160 -4.97 26.86 9.57
CA ARG A 160 -4.73 28.31 9.73
C ARG A 160 -6.09 29.00 9.55
N ILE A 161 -6.69 29.44 10.64
CA ILE A 161 -7.72 30.48 10.58
C ILE A 161 -7.03 31.71 10.01
N ILE A 162 -7.33 32.07 8.76
CA ILE A 162 -7.03 33.41 8.27
C ILE A 162 -7.98 34.32 9.03
N GLY A 163 -7.45 34.96 10.08
CA GLY A 163 -8.17 36.01 10.80
C GLY A 163 -8.54 37.13 9.84
N LYS A 164 -9.80 37.55 9.90
CA LYS A 164 -10.32 38.73 9.20
C LYS A 164 -9.61 40.00 9.67
#